data_AF-A0A8S2ZQQ9-F1
#
_entry.id   AF-A0A8S2ZQQ9-F1
#
_cell.length_a   1.000
_cell.length_b   1.000
_cell.length_c   1.000
_cell.angle_alpha   90.00
_cell.angle_beta   90.00
_cell.angle_gamma   90.00
#
_symmetry.space_group_name_H-M   'P 1'
#
loop_
_entity.id
_entity.type
_entity.pdbx_description
1 polymer ?
#
loop_
_entity_poly.entity_id
_entity_poly.type
_entity_poly.pdbx_seq_one_letter_code
_entity_poly.pdbx_strand_id
1 'polypeptide(L)' 'EVWRVRYTLAKIRKAARELLTLDEKEPKRLFEGNALLRRLVRIGVLDESKMKLDYVLGLK' A
#
# COMPACT_ATOMS: atom_id res chain seq x y z
N GLU A 1 -8.57 -8.47 19.55
CA GLU A 1 -7.49 -7.81 18.77
C GLU A 1 -7.64 -7.83 17.24
N VAL A 2 -8.27 -8.83 16.64
CA VAL A 2 -8.44 -8.97 15.17
C VAL A 2 -9.00 -7.71 14.49
N TRP A 3 -9.95 -7.02 15.12
CA TRP A 3 -10.54 -5.78 14.59
C TRP A 3 -9.54 -4.64 14.39
N ARG A 4 -8.51 -4.53 15.25
CA ARG A 4 -7.47 -3.49 15.13
C ARG A 4 -6.60 -3.73 13.89
N VAL A 5 -6.28 -5.00 13.62
CA VAL A 5 -5.51 -5.42 12.44
C VAL A 5 -6.33 -5.18 11.17
N ARG A 6 -7.60 -5.63 11.16
CA ARG A 6 -8.53 -5.40 10.04
C ARG A 6 -8.72 -3.92 9.73
N TYR A 7 -8.85 -3.08 10.76
CA TYR A 7 -9.00 -1.63 10.58
C TYR A 7 -7.75 -0.97 10.00
N THR A 8 -6.57 -1.36 10.47
CA THR A 8 -5.29 -0.88 9.93
C THR A 8 -5.11 -1.29 8.46
N LEU A 9 -5.42 -2.55 8.15
CA LEU A 9 -5.38 -3.07 6.78
C LEU A 9 -6.36 -2.34 5.85
N ALA A 10 -7.57 -2.05 6.34
CA ALA A 10 -8.57 -1.29 5.59
C ALA A 10 -8.08 0.13 5.24
N LYS A 11 -7.39 0.81 6.17
CA LYS A 11 -6.78 2.13 5.90
C LYS A 11 -5.71 2.05 4.82
N ILE A 12 -4.84 1.06 4.88
CA ILE A 12 -3.78 0.86 3.88
C ILE A 12 -4.37 0.59 2.49
N ARG A 13 -5.38 -0.30 2.39
CA ARG A 13 -6.07 -0.56 1.11
C ARG A 13 -6.83 0.67 0.59
N LYS A 14 -7.37 1.52 1.46
CA LYS A 14 -8.01 2.77 1.04
C LYS A 14 -7.00 3.72 0.40
N ALA A 15 -5.86 3.96 1.06
CA ALA A 15 -4.79 4.78 0.52
C ALA A 15 -4.27 4.24 -0.82
N ALA A 16 -4.04 2.92 -0.93
CA ALA A 16 -3.60 2.30 -2.18
C ALA A 16 -4.62 2.50 -3.32
N ARG A 17 -5.93 2.44 -3.05
CA ARG A 17 -6.98 2.72 -4.06
C ARG A 17 -6.97 4.16 -4.53
N GLU A 18 -6.84 5.12 -3.61
CA GLU A 18 -6.75 6.55 -3.97
C GLU A 18 -5.53 6.80 -4.86
N LEU A 19 -4.39 6.20 -4.54
CA LEU A 19 -3.17 6.32 -5.36
C LEU A 19 -3.32 5.64 -6.73
N LEU A 20 -4.06 4.53 -6.83
CA LEU A 20 -4.30 3.84 -8.10
C LEU A 20 -5.22 4.62 -9.04
N THR A 21 -6.07 5.53 -8.52
CA THR A 21 -6.92 6.39 -9.35
C THR A 21 -6.16 7.55 -10.01
N LEU A 22 -5.00 7.92 -9.48
CA LEU A 22 -4.14 8.97 -10.05
C LEU A 22 -3.29 8.42 -11.19
N ASP A 23 -2.83 9.29 -12.09
CA ASP A 23 -1.95 8.88 -13.19
C ASP A 23 -0.59 8.38 -12.68
N GLU A 24 0.06 7.47 -13.40
CA GLU A 24 1.36 6.90 -13.02
C GLU A 24 2.48 7.96 -12.89
N LYS A 25 2.36 9.07 -13.63
CA LYS A 25 3.35 10.15 -13.62
C LYS A 25 3.06 11.23 -12.58
N GLU A 26 1.95 11.14 -11.85
CA GLU A 26 1.66 12.15 -10.83
C GLU A 26 2.68 12.07 -9.68
N PRO A 27 3.24 13.23 -9.25
CA PRO A 27 4.26 13.28 -8.20
C PRO A 27 3.72 12.74 -6.87
N LYS A 28 2.42 12.91 -6.62
CA LYS A 28 1.75 12.41 -5.42
C LYS A 28 1.73 10.88 -5.38
N ARG A 29 1.40 10.23 -6.49
CA ARG A 29 1.42 8.76 -6.61
C ARG A 29 2.83 8.20 -6.44
N LEU A 30 3.82 8.87 -7.05
CA LEU A 30 5.22 8.44 -6.98
C LEU A 30 5.78 8.54 -5.55
N PHE A 31 5.47 9.63 -4.84
CA PHE A 31 5.99 9.86 -3.50
C PHE A 31 5.25 9.04 -2.44
N GLU A 32 3.92 9.16 -2.37
CA GLU A 32 3.11 8.45 -1.37
C GLU A 32 3.09 6.94 -1.64
N GLY A 33 3.08 6.52 -2.90
CA GLY A 33 3.13 5.10 -3.27
C GLY A 33 4.43 4.43 -2.83
N ASN A 34 5.58 5.06 -3.12
CA ASN A 34 6.87 4.53 -2.68
C ASN A 34 7.05 4.58 -1.16
N ALA A 35 6.49 5.57 -0.48
CA ALA A 35 6.48 5.61 0.99
C ALA A 35 5.67 4.46 1.59
N LEU A 36 4.49 4.17 1.03
CA LEU A 36 3.63 3.08 1.47
C LEU A 36 4.30 1.71 1.27
N LEU A 37 4.88 1.48 0.08
CA LEU A 37 5.58 0.23 -0.25
C LEU A 37 6.78 -0.01 0.68
N ARG A 38 7.61 1.02 0.92
CA ARG A 38 8.76 0.93 1.84
C ARG A 38 8.34 0.57 3.27
N ARG A 39 7.22 1.15 3.74
CA ARG A 39 6.70 0.83 5.07
C ARG A 39 6.23 -0.63 5.16
N LEU A 40 5.57 -1.15 4.12
CA LEU A 40 5.08 -2.52 4.08
C LEU A 40 6.20 -3.55 4.00
N VAL A 41 7.25 -3.28 3.22
CA VAL A 41 8.46 -4.11 3.16
C VAL A 41 9.17 -4.14 4.51
N ARG A 42 9.34 -2.98 5.16
CA ARG A 42 9.98 -2.90 6.48
C ARG A 42 9.21 -3.67 7.58
N ILE A 43 7.89 -3.78 7.48
CA ILE A 43 7.07 -4.57 8.41
C ILE A 43 7.13 -6.07 8.06
N GLY A 44 7.60 -6.43 6.86
CA GLY A 44 7.68 -7.82 6.38
C GLY A 44 6.37 -8.34 5.78
N VAL A 45 5.44 -7.45 5.43
CA VAL A 45 4.14 -7.82 4.83
C VAL A 45 4.25 -7.97 3.30
N LEU A 46 5.16 -7.23 2.69
CA LEU A 46 5.52 -7.35 1.28
C LEU A 46 6.97 -7.79 1.13
N ASP A 47 7.22 -8.55 0.08
CA ASP A 47 8.56 -8.89 -0.38
C ASP A 47 9.08 -7.80 -1.34
N GLU A 48 10.40 -7.58 -1.38
CA GLU A 48 11.05 -6.59 -2.24
C GLU A 48 10.78 -6.85 -3.73
N SER A 49 10.59 -8.11 -4.10
CA SER A 49 10.22 -8.52 -5.46
C SER A 49 8.82 -8.06 -5.89
N LYS A 50 7.95 -7.70 -4.93
CA LYS A 50 6.52 -7.36 -5.14
C LYS A 50 6.20 -5.90 -4.83
N MET A 51 7.15 -4.98 -5.03
CA MET A 51 6.95 -3.54 -4.89
C MET A 51 6.01 -2.92 -5.96
N LYS A 52 4.76 -3.36 -6.02
CA LYS A 52 3.68 -2.72 -6.79
C LYS A 52 2.48 -2.45 -5.90
N LEU A 53 1.79 -1.34 -6.17
CA LEU A 53 0.60 -0.93 -5.42
C LEU A 53 -0.54 -1.96 -5.55
N ASP A 54 -0.62 -2.70 -6.65
CA ASP A 54 -1.63 -3.74 -6.87
C ASP A 54 -1.56 -4.88 -5.85
N TYR A 55 -0.35 -5.27 -5.44
CA TYR A 55 -0.15 -6.33 -4.45
C TYR A 55 -0.70 -5.94 -3.06
N VAL A 56 -0.78 -4.64 -2.76
CA VAL A 56 -1.33 -4.13 -1.50
C VAL A 56 -2.84 -4.39 -1.41
N LEU A 57 -3.55 -4.45 -2.54
CA LEU A 57 -4.98 -4.78 -2.57
C LEU A 57 -5.25 -6.25 -2.26
N GLY A 58 -4.31 -7.15 -2.60
CA GLY A 58 -4.43 -8.59 -2.45
C GLY A 58 -4.06 -9.17 -1.08
N LEU A 59 -3.54 -8.33 -0.16
CA LEU A 59 -3.23 -8.75 1.21
C LEU A 59 -4.49 -9.31 1.89
N LYS A 60 -4.40 -10.37 2.72
CA LYS A 60 -5.54 -10.95 3.46
C LYS A 60 -5.35 -10.81 4.97
#